data_AF-A0A376D1I3-F1
#
_entry.id   AF-A0A376D1I3-F1
#
_cell.length_a   1.000
_cell.length_b   1.000
_cell.length_c   1.000
_cell.angle_alpha   90.00
_cell.angle_beta   90.00
_cell.angle_gamma   90.00
#
_symmetry.space_group_name_H-M   'P 1'
#
loop_
_entity.id
_entity.type
_entity.pdbx_description
1 polymer ?
#
loop_
_entity_poly.entity_id
_entity_poly.type
_entity_poly.pdbx_seq_one_letter_code
_entity_poly.pdbx_strand_id
1 'polypeptide(L)'
;MWSDKESSEDYLNFGEVSQLAVDVLTTKDMLPVSIGIFGNWGAGKSSLLKLIEQKLEQDDKDWIVINFDSWLYQGYDDTRAALLEVIATELTKAAEGNSALISKLRDSLVELMVLELWDY
;
A
#
# COMPACT_ATOMS: atom_id res chain seq x y z
N MET A 1 -20.14 11.06 -27.30
CA MET A 1 -19.85 9.77 -26.66
C MET A 1 -18.59 9.23 -27.31
N TRP A 2 -17.43 9.46 -26.69
CA TRP A 2 -16.17 8.91 -27.19
C TRP A 2 -15.98 7.52 -26.62
N SER A 3 -15.73 6.56 -27.50
CA SER A 3 -15.43 5.18 -27.15
C SER A 3 -14.09 5.18 -26.44
N ASP A 4 -14.11 4.81 -25.16
CA ASP A 4 -12.94 4.33 -24.46
C ASP A 4 -12.47 3.07 -25.20
N LYS A 5 -11.29 3.12 -25.80
CA LYS A 5 -10.64 1.95 -26.38
C LYS A 5 -9.43 1.69 -25.51
N GLU A 6 -9.60 0.77 -24.56
CA GLU A 6 -8.47 0.15 -23.87
C GLU A 6 -7.54 -0.43 -24.95
N SER A 7 -6.38 0.20 -25.08
CA SER A 7 -5.31 -0.21 -25.99
C SER A 7 -4.69 -1.49 -25.45
N SER A 8 -4.56 -2.50 -26.31
CA SER A 8 -3.92 -3.79 -26.02
C SER A 8 -2.38 -3.72 -25.95
N GLU A 9 -1.81 -2.54 -26.14
CA GLU A 9 -0.36 -2.28 -26.17
C GLU A 9 -0.02 -1.32 -25.01
N ASP A 10 0.96 -1.69 -24.18
CA ASP A 10 1.44 -0.90 -23.04
C ASP A 10 2.37 0.24 -23.53
N TYR A 11 1.78 1.26 -24.16
CA TYR A 11 2.51 2.42 -24.68
C TYR A 11 3.23 3.26 -23.62
N LEU A 12 2.95 3.04 -22.33
CA LEU A 12 3.54 3.78 -21.21
C LEU A 12 4.56 2.94 -20.43
N ASN A 13 4.82 1.71 -20.90
CA ASN A 13 5.78 0.78 -20.30
C ASN A 13 5.54 0.56 -18.80
N PHE A 14 4.28 0.62 -18.38
CA PHE A 14 3.90 0.44 -16.98
C PHE A 14 4.25 -0.95 -16.46
N GLY A 15 4.32 -1.95 -17.34
CA GLY A 15 4.81 -3.29 -17.03
C GLY A 15 6.27 -3.31 -16.56
N GLU A 16 7.18 -2.61 -17.25
CA GLU A 16 8.59 -2.54 -16.84
C GLU A 16 8.76 -1.70 -15.57
N VAL A 17 8.08 -0.56 -15.47
CA VAL A 17 8.17 0.31 -14.29
C VAL A 17 7.61 -0.37 -13.05
N SER A 18 6.47 -1.07 -13.17
CA SER A 18 5.91 -1.85 -12.06
C SER A 18 6.83 -3.00 -11.65
N GLN A 19 7.48 -3.67 -12.62
CA GLN A 19 8.45 -4.72 -12.30
C GLN A 19 9.64 -4.18 -11.50
N LEU A 20 10.20 -3.04 -11.90
CA LEU A 20 11.30 -2.41 -11.15
C LEU A 20 10.88 -2.04 -9.72
N ALA A 21 9.65 -1.54 -9.55
CA ALA A 21 9.13 -1.24 -8.21
C ALA A 21 9.02 -2.52 -7.36
N VAL A 22 8.52 -3.62 -7.94
CA VAL A 22 8.44 -4.93 -7.25
C VAL A 22 9.83 -5.46 -6.90
N ASP A 23 10.80 -5.36 -7.80
CA ASP A 23 12.17 -5.82 -7.54
C ASP A 23 12.80 -5.07 -6.35
N VAL A 24 12.58 -3.74 -6.27
CA VAL A 24 13.01 -2.92 -5.13
C VAL A 24 12.29 -3.33 -3.84
N LEU A 25 10.96 -3.49 -3.89
CA LEU A 25 10.14 -3.87 -2.72
C LEU A 25 10.45 -5.28 -2.19
N THR A 26 10.91 -6.18 -3.06
CA THR A 26 11.16 -7.60 -2.72
C THR A 26 12.63 -7.87 -2.33
N THR A 27 13.53 -6.92 -2.55
CA THR A 27 14.96 -7.03 -2.23
C THR A 27 15.23 -6.74 -0.75
N LYS A 28 15.61 -7.79 0.00
CA LYS A 28 15.82 -7.71 1.46
C LYS A 28 16.82 -6.62 1.90
N ASP A 29 17.91 -6.46 1.16
CA ASP A 29 18.97 -5.49 1.50
C ASP A 29 18.56 -4.03 1.26
N MET A 30 17.42 -3.79 0.62
CA MET A 30 16.86 -2.45 0.42
C MET A 30 15.83 -2.07 1.47
N LEU A 31 15.41 -2.99 2.34
CA LEU A 31 14.35 -2.73 3.33
C LEU A 31 14.91 -2.05 4.59
N PRO A 32 14.18 -1.10 5.19
CA PRO A 32 12.89 -0.55 4.76
C PRO A 32 13.04 0.45 3.59
N VAL A 33 12.14 0.39 2.61
CA VAL A 33 12.12 1.28 1.43
C VAL A 33 10.77 1.97 1.26
N SER A 34 10.82 3.22 0.84
CA SER A 34 9.64 4.00 0.44
C SER A 34 9.80 4.45 -1.02
N ILE A 35 8.80 4.17 -1.85
CA ILE A 35 8.78 4.55 -3.28
C ILE A 35 7.71 5.62 -3.50
N GLY A 36 8.12 6.77 -4.05
CA GLY A 36 7.21 7.84 -4.46
C GLY A 36 6.89 7.78 -5.95
N ILE A 37 5.60 7.71 -6.30
CA ILE A 37 5.12 7.76 -7.70
C ILE A 37 4.60 9.16 -8.01
N PHE A 38 5.28 9.88 -8.89
CA PHE A 38 4.95 11.25 -9.26
C PHE A 38 4.45 11.33 -10.71
N GLY A 39 3.51 12.25 -10.97
CA GLY A 39 2.99 12.48 -12.32
C GLY A 39 1.71 13.29 -12.32
N ASN A 40 1.38 13.87 -13.48
CA ASN A 40 0.19 14.69 -13.66
C ASN A 40 -1.11 13.93 -13.36
N TRP A 41 -2.20 14.66 -13.18
CA TRP A 41 -3.53 14.05 -13.09
C TRP A 41 -3.84 13.28 -14.38
N GLY A 42 -4.36 12.05 -14.26
CA GLY A 42 -4.60 11.17 -15.40
C GLY A 42 -3.36 10.46 -15.97
N ALA A 43 -2.16 10.65 -15.39
CA ALA A 43 -0.93 9.98 -15.86
C ALA A 43 -0.84 8.46 -15.56
N GLY A 44 -1.92 7.83 -15.09
CA GLY A 44 -1.93 6.38 -14.84
C GLY A 44 -1.30 5.91 -13.52
N LYS A 45 -1.01 6.80 -12.56
CA LYS A 45 -0.40 6.42 -11.26
C LYS A 45 -1.17 5.32 -10.52
N SER A 46 -2.50 5.43 -10.46
CA SER A 46 -3.35 4.41 -9.82
C SER A 46 -3.33 3.09 -10.60
N SER A 47 -3.20 3.14 -11.93
CA SER A 47 -3.03 1.94 -12.75
C SER A 47 -1.68 1.27 -12.47
N LEU A 48 -0.61 2.05 -12.31
CA LEU A 48 0.71 1.54 -11.93
C LEU A 48 0.69 0.86 -10.55
N LEU A 49 0.03 1.46 -9.56
CA LEU A 49 -0.15 0.85 -8.23
C LEU A 49 -0.87 -0.50 -8.31
N LYS A 50 -1.95 -0.60 -9.10
CA LYS A 50 -2.67 -1.86 -9.33
C LYS A 50 -1.81 -2.94 -9.98
N LEU A 51 -0.93 -2.57 -10.92
CA LEU A 51 -0.01 -3.53 -11.55
C LEU A 51 1.04 -4.04 -10.55
N ILE A 52 1.52 -3.17 -9.65
CA ILE A 52 2.44 -3.57 -8.58
C ILE A 52 1.74 -4.54 -7.63
N GLU A 53 0.51 -4.23 -7.20
CA GLU A 53 -0.33 -5.10 -6.37
C GLU A 53 -0.52 -6.49 -7.00
N GLN A 54 -0.97 -6.54 -8.27
CA GLN A 54 -1.16 -7.80 -8.99
C GLN A 54 0.13 -8.64 -9.12
N LYS A 55 1.29 -8.00 -9.26
CA LYS A 55 2.59 -8.69 -9.31
C LYS A 55 3.00 -9.23 -7.94
N LEU A 56 2.73 -8.50 -6.86
CA LEU A 56 2.98 -8.98 -5.50
C LEU A 56 2.06 -10.15 -5.12
N GLU A 57 0.79 -10.12 -5.55
CA GLU A 57 -0.16 -11.24 -5.35
C GLU A 57 0.26 -12.52 -6.10
N GLN A 58 1.04 -12.39 -7.17
CA GLN A 58 1.57 -13.51 -7.95
C GLN A 58 2.94 -14.02 -7.45
N ASP A 59 3.56 -13.33 -6.48
CA ASP A 59 4.80 -13.78 -5.85
C ASP A 59 4.51 -14.96 -4.89
N ASP A 60 5.49 -15.84 -4.70
CA ASP A 60 5.36 -17.03 -3.83
C ASP A 60 5.36 -16.68 -2.32
N LYS A 61 5.48 -15.39 -1.98
CA LYS A 61 5.51 -14.88 -0.61
C LYS A 61 4.14 -14.35 -0.20
N ASP A 62 3.82 -14.50 1.08
CA ASP A 62 2.63 -13.90 1.66
C ASP A 62 2.82 -12.39 1.87
N TRP A 63 2.38 -11.59 0.89
CA TRP A 63 2.33 -10.14 0.97
C TRP A 63 0.99 -9.67 1.56
N ILE A 64 1.05 -8.71 2.50
CA ILE A 64 -0.13 -7.97 2.94
C ILE A 64 -0.09 -6.60 2.25
N VAL A 65 -0.94 -6.41 1.25
CA VAL A 65 -1.07 -5.13 0.53
C VAL A 65 -2.20 -4.33 1.15
N ILE A 66 -1.91 -3.08 1.54
CA ILE A 66 -2.86 -2.19 2.21
C ILE A 66 -3.05 -0.96 1.34
N ASN A 67 -4.23 -0.82 0.76
CA ASN A 67 -4.60 0.35 -0.05
C ASN A 67 -5.22 1.43 0.84
N PHE A 68 -4.66 2.64 0.82
CA PHE A 68 -5.18 3.80 1.56
C PHE A 68 -5.45 4.96 0.59
N ASP A 69 -6.72 5.36 0.49
CA ASP A 69 -7.12 6.56 -0.27
C ASP A 69 -7.32 7.74 0.69
N SER A 70 -6.39 8.69 0.65
CA SER A 70 -6.45 9.90 1.48
C SER A 70 -7.70 10.75 1.24
N TRP A 71 -8.34 10.66 0.08
CA TRP A 71 -9.53 11.46 -0.24
C TRP A 71 -10.77 11.01 0.53
N LEU A 72 -10.88 9.70 0.82
CA LEU A 72 -11.97 9.17 1.65
C LEU A 72 -11.92 9.71 3.09
N TYR A 73 -10.74 10.14 3.54
CA TYR A 73 -10.49 10.59 4.91
C TYR A 73 -10.22 12.10 5.02
N GLN A 74 -10.40 12.87 3.95
CA GLN A 74 -10.20 14.33 3.91
C GLN A 74 -11.15 15.16 4.79
N GLY A 75 -12.00 14.51 5.59
CA GLY A 75 -12.88 15.15 6.58
C GLY A 75 -12.69 14.64 8.02
N TYR A 76 -11.73 13.75 8.27
CA TYR A 76 -11.38 13.33 9.63
C TYR A 76 -10.29 14.25 10.17
N ASP A 77 -10.44 14.71 11.42
CA ASP A 77 -9.48 15.59 12.11
C ASP A 77 -8.08 14.97 12.23
N ASP A 78 -7.94 13.65 12.02
CA ASP A 78 -6.68 12.94 12.08
C ASP A 78 -6.53 11.88 10.97
N THR A 79 -5.90 12.29 9.86
CA THR A 79 -5.57 11.38 8.74
C THR A 79 -4.58 10.28 9.15
N ARG A 80 -3.77 10.49 10.20
CA ARG A 80 -2.80 9.49 10.69
C ARG A 80 -3.51 8.41 11.47
N ALA A 81 -4.43 8.80 12.36
CA ALA A 81 -5.29 7.85 13.05
C ALA A 81 -6.09 6.99 12.06
N ALA A 82 -6.64 7.59 11.01
CA ALA A 82 -7.34 6.85 9.95
C ALA A 82 -6.42 5.86 9.21
N LEU A 83 -5.18 6.26 8.88
CA LEU A 83 -4.21 5.35 8.27
C LEU A 83 -3.86 4.17 9.20
N LEU A 84 -3.59 4.45 10.47
CA LEU A 84 -3.28 3.44 11.48
C LEU A 84 -4.47 2.48 11.69
N GLU A 85 -5.70 2.99 11.71
CA GLU A 85 -6.91 2.18 11.83
C GLU A 85 -7.09 1.24 10.65
N VAL A 86 -6.87 1.72 9.42
CA VAL A 86 -6.90 0.90 8.20
C VAL A 86 -5.83 -0.18 8.26
N ILE A 87 -4.59 0.18 8.64
CA ILE A 87 -3.49 -0.78 8.77
C ILE A 87 -3.83 -1.85 9.80
N ALA A 88 -4.29 -1.46 10.99
CA ALA A 88 -4.66 -2.36 12.08
C ALA A 88 -5.78 -3.33 11.66
N THR A 89 -6.78 -2.81 10.94
CA THR A 89 -7.93 -3.59 10.46
C THR A 89 -7.50 -4.66 9.46
N GLU A 90 -6.73 -4.27 8.44
CA GLU A 90 -6.29 -5.21 7.40
C GLU A 90 -5.31 -6.26 7.95
N LEU A 91 -4.42 -5.85 8.85
CA LEU A 91 -3.54 -6.76 9.56
C LEU A 91 -4.30 -7.77 10.44
N THR A 92 -5.36 -7.33 11.12
CA THR A 92 -6.18 -8.22 11.96
C THR A 92 -6.92 -9.25 11.11
N LYS A 93 -7.48 -8.82 9.96
CA LYS A 93 -8.10 -9.73 8.98
C LYS A 93 -7.11 -10.75 8.42
N ALA A 94 -5.93 -10.28 8.00
CA ALA A 94 -4.88 -11.17 7.48
C ALA A 94 -4.36 -12.17 8.53
N ALA A 95 -4.43 -11.80 9.81
CA ALA A 95 -4.03 -12.64 10.93
C ALA A 95 -5.18 -13.49 11.51
N GLU A 96 -6.37 -13.52 10.88
CA GLU A 96 -7.49 -14.38 11.31
C GLU A 96 -7.05 -15.85 11.36
N GLY A 97 -6.91 -16.38 12.58
CA GLY A 97 -6.40 -17.73 12.86
C GLY A 97 -5.00 -17.79 13.50
N ASN A 98 -4.28 -16.67 13.60
CA ASN A 98 -2.95 -16.56 14.23
C ASN A 98 -2.91 -15.52 15.36
N SER A 99 -3.43 -15.91 16.53
CA SER A 99 -3.58 -15.05 17.71
C SER A 99 -2.27 -14.43 18.23
N ALA A 100 -1.13 -15.10 18.03
CA ALA A 100 0.19 -14.61 18.43
C ALA A 100 0.69 -13.46 17.54
N LEU A 101 0.28 -13.47 16.26
CA LEU A 101 0.63 -12.43 15.30
C LEU A 101 -0.24 -11.18 15.56
N ILE A 102 -1.54 -11.38 15.84
CA ILE A 102 -2.46 -10.31 16.28
C ILE A 102 -1.94 -9.60 17.54
N SER A 103 -1.46 -10.35 18.54
CA SER A 103 -0.96 -9.74 19.78
C SER A 103 0.29 -8.89 19.55
N LYS A 104 1.25 -9.38 18.75
CA LYS A 104 2.47 -8.62 18.42
C LYS A 104 2.16 -7.33 17.65
N LEU A 105 1.26 -7.40 16.67
CA LEU A 105 0.87 -6.24 15.88
C LEU A 105 0.13 -5.20 16.73
N ARG A 106 -0.75 -5.65 17.63
CA ARG A 106 -1.42 -4.75 18.58
C ARG A 106 -0.42 -4.03 19.47
N ASP A 107 0.59 -4.72 19.99
CA ASP A 107 1.59 -4.13 20.87
C ASP A 107 2.45 -3.08 20.11
N SER A 108 2.86 -3.37 18.87
CA SER A 108 3.60 -2.40 18.02
C SER A 108 2.76 -1.19 17.60
N LEU A 109 1.46 -1.37 17.33
CA LEU A 109 0.54 -0.28 17.01
C LEU A 109 0.28 0.63 18.22
N VAL A 110 0.14 0.05 19.42
CA VAL A 110 0.03 0.81 20.67
C VAL A 110 1.30 1.62 20.92
N GLU A 111 2.47 1.07 20.68
CA GLU A 111 3.75 1.79 20.81
C GLU A 111 3.82 2.98 19.83
N LEU A 112 3.43 2.80 18.57
CA LEU A 112 3.36 3.89 17.59
C LEU A 112 2.36 4.99 18.00
N MET A 113 1.16 4.63 18.48
CA MET A 113 0.18 5.60 18.98
C MET A 113 0.67 6.33 20.23
N VAL A 114 1.36 5.64 21.14
CA VAL A 114 1.98 6.27 22.32
C VAL A 114 3.06 7.25 21.88
N LEU A 115 3.86 6.96 20.87
CA LEU A 115 4.84 7.95 20.38
C LEU A 115 4.14 9.22 19.85
N GLU A 116 3.04 9.10 19.11
CA GLU A 116 2.31 10.28 18.61
C GLU A 116 1.60 11.08 19.71
N LEU A 117 1.10 10.43 20.77
CA LEU A 117 0.44 11.11 21.89
C LEU A 117 1.39 11.90 22.79
N TRP A 118 2.70 11.67 22.68
CA TRP A 118 3.72 12.35 23.50
C TRP A 118 4.49 13.43 22.72
N ASP A 119 4.21 13.59 21.43
CA ASP A 119 4.81 14.62 20.57
C ASP A 119 4.04 15.98 20.60
N TYR A 120 3.21 16.22 21.63
CA TYR A 120 2.48 17.48 21.87
C TYR A 120 2.76 18.11 23.23
#